data_AF-A0A8T7FCH1-F1
#
_entry.id   AF-A0A8T7FCH1-F1
#
_cell.length_a   1.000
_cell.length_b   1.000
_cell.length_c   1.000
_cell.angle_alpha   90.00
_cell.angle_beta   90.00
_cell.angle_gamma   90.00
#
_symmetry.space_group_name_H-M   'P 1'
#
loop_
_entity.id
_entity.type
_entity.pdbx_description
1 polymer ?
#
loop_
_entity_poly.entity_id
_entity_poly.type
_entity_poly.pdbx_seq_one_letter_code
_entity_poly.pdbx_strand_id
1 'polypeptide(L)'
;MISASILADKLLGFLARFGAATEQAALDSANETVSEIKSQMSVPGAAITYPVQWDSDKQRRYVMAKLRSEGNLPYRRTDGYINGWRLERMPEGVSLSNRHPAGAIGGTLKGNSLADISSWQSRIHRGRWPALLPVLRTELAKLPKRIMDKLTVTAK
;
A
#
# COMPACT_ATOMS: atom_id res chain seq x y z
N MET A 1 -50.83 4.20 21.22
CA MET A 1 -50.42 3.37 20.06
C MET A 1 -49.33 4.11 19.31
N ILE A 2 -48.13 3.54 19.19
CA ILE A 2 -47.08 4.09 18.30
C ILE A 2 -47.46 3.66 16.88
N SER A 3 -47.60 4.63 15.97
CA SER A 3 -47.90 4.36 14.56
C SER A 3 -46.79 3.51 13.91
N ALA A 4 -47.17 2.52 13.11
CA ALA A 4 -46.24 1.67 12.36
C ALA A 4 -45.27 2.47 11.46
N SER A 5 -45.66 3.66 11.00
CA SER A 5 -44.80 4.55 10.21
C SER A 5 -43.58 5.06 11.00
N ILE A 6 -43.78 5.40 12.28
CA ILE A 6 -42.71 5.89 13.17
C ILE A 6 -41.68 4.80 13.46
N LEU A 7 -42.12 3.53 13.47
CA LEU A 7 -41.23 2.39 13.69
C LEU A 7 -40.36 2.11 12.46
N ALA A 8 -40.92 2.22 11.25
CA ALA A 8 -40.22 2.02 9.98
C ALA A 8 -39.13 3.09 9.75
N ASP A 9 -39.45 4.37 9.99
CA ASP A 9 -38.48 5.47 9.83
C ASP A 9 -37.31 5.37 10.82
N LYS A 10 -37.59 4.94 12.06
CA LYS A 10 -36.53 4.70 13.06
C LYS A 10 -35.64 3.52 12.68
N LEU A 11 -36.20 2.47 12.09
CA LEU A 11 -35.44 1.31 11.63
C LEU A 11 -34.54 1.69 10.45
N LEU A 12 -35.06 2.42 9.45
CA LEU A 12 -34.29 2.94 8.32
C LEU A 12 -33.15 3.86 8.77
N GLY A 13 -33.44 4.79 9.70
CA GLY A 13 -32.42 5.68 10.28
C GLY A 13 -31.36 4.93 11.08
N PHE A 14 -31.74 3.89 11.83
CA PHE A 14 -30.80 3.02 12.54
C PHE A 14 -29.92 2.23 11.56
N LEU A 15 -30.48 1.63 10.52
CA LEU A 15 -29.74 0.87 9.51
C LEU A 15 -28.77 1.76 8.72
N ALA A 16 -29.16 2.98 8.36
CA ALA A 16 -28.28 3.94 7.68
C ALA A 16 -27.11 4.38 8.57
N ARG A 17 -27.37 4.67 9.85
CA ARG A 17 -26.33 5.04 10.83
C ARG A 17 -25.40 3.87 11.13
N PHE A 18 -25.94 2.66 11.23
CA PHE A 18 -25.16 1.45 11.41
C PHE A 18 -24.25 1.21 10.20
N GLY A 19 -24.78 1.34 8.98
CA GLY A 19 -24.00 1.27 7.74
C GLY A 19 -22.87 2.29 7.69
N ALA A 20 -23.16 3.57 7.94
CA ALA A 20 -22.15 4.63 7.94
C ALA A 20 -21.07 4.43 9.02
N ALA A 21 -21.45 4.00 10.24
CA ALA A 21 -20.51 3.70 11.31
C ALA A 21 -19.59 2.53 10.94
N THR A 22 -20.12 1.49 10.27
CA THR A 22 -19.30 0.37 9.81
C THR A 22 -18.32 0.75 8.69
N GLU A 23 -18.70 1.72 7.85
CA GLU A 23 -17.87 2.20 6.76
C GLU A 23 -16.76 3.15 7.24
N GLN A 24 -17.06 4.00 8.23
CA GLN A 24 -16.06 4.84 8.87
C GLN A 24 -15.02 3.99 9.62
N ALA A 25 -15.47 3.01 10.41
CA ALA A 25 -14.56 2.07 11.07
C ALA A 25 -13.67 1.31 10.08
N ALA A 26 -14.18 1.04 8.86
CA ALA A 26 -13.40 0.43 7.80
C ALA A 26 -12.31 1.34 7.24
N LEU A 27 -12.63 2.62 7.01
CA LEU A 27 -11.64 3.62 6.62
C LEU A 27 -10.59 3.83 7.71
N ASP A 28 -11.00 3.88 8.97
CA ASP A 28 -10.08 4.06 10.09
C ASP A 28 -9.09 2.89 10.18
N SER A 29 -9.58 1.64 10.06
CA SER A 29 -8.73 0.44 10.01
C SER A 29 -7.78 0.47 8.81
N ALA A 30 -8.25 0.92 7.64
CA ALA A 30 -7.41 1.02 6.45
C ALA A 30 -6.36 2.13 6.57
N ASN A 31 -6.70 3.27 7.18
CA ASN A 31 -5.76 4.37 7.46
C ASN A 31 -4.66 3.94 8.44
N GLU A 32 -5.03 3.21 9.49
CA GLU A 32 -4.09 2.61 10.43
C GLU A 32 -3.15 1.64 9.70
N THR A 33 -3.70 0.76 8.86
CA THR A 33 -2.93 -0.18 8.02
C THR A 33 -1.95 0.56 7.10
N VAL A 34 -2.37 1.64 6.44
CA VAL A 34 -1.47 2.46 5.59
C VAL A 34 -0.38 3.14 6.41
N SER A 35 -0.72 3.62 7.61
CA SER A 35 0.24 4.25 8.52
C SER A 35 1.28 3.24 8.99
N GLU A 36 0.88 2.01 9.28
CA GLU A 36 1.77 0.94 9.69
C GLU A 36 2.64 0.44 8.52
N ILE A 37 2.09 0.30 7.31
CA ILE A 37 2.87 0.05 6.10
C ILE A 37 3.94 1.13 5.93
N LYS A 38 3.57 2.42 6.09
CA LYS A 38 4.52 3.52 5.98
C LYS A 38 5.61 3.45 7.06
N SER A 39 5.22 3.16 8.30
CA SER A 39 6.12 2.97 9.43
C SER A 39 7.15 1.88 9.14
N GLN A 40 6.69 0.67 8.77
CA GLN A 40 7.59 -0.45 8.48
C GLN A 40 8.47 -0.20 7.25
N MET A 41 7.92 0.39 6.19
CA MET A 41 8.68 0.72 4.99
C MET A 41 9.70 1.86 5.20
N SER A 42 9.55 2.67 6.25
CA SER A 42 10.50 3.73 6.62
C SER A 42 11.78 3.19 7.27
N VAL A 43 11.70 1.99 7.87
CA VAL A 43 12.85 1.32 8.46
C VAL A 43 13.87 1.00 7.36
N PRO A 44 15.12 1.47 7.47
CA PRO A 44 16.16 1.10 6.53
C PRO A 44 16.41 -0.42 6.51
N GLY A 45 16.30 -1.03 5.32
CA GLY A 45 16.84 -2.35 5.10
C GLY A 45 18.37 -2.32 4.95
N ALA A 46 18.94 -3.40 4.42
CA ALA A 46 20.39 -3.55 4.34
C ALA A 46 21.08 -2.43 3.54
N ALA A 47 22.31 -2.10 3.95
CA ALA A 47 23.18 -1.20 3.21
C ALA A 47 23.39 -1.70 1.77
N ILE A 48 23.74 -0.78 0.86
CA ILE A 48 24.11 -1.17 -0.50
C ILE A 48 25.38 -2.01 -0.46
N THR A 49 25.35 -3.18 -1.08
CA THR A 49 26.54 -4.00 -1.29
C THR A 49 27.15 -3.66 -2.65
N TYR A 50 28.47 -3.53 -2.67
CA TYR A 50 29.23 -3.31 -3.91
C TYR A 50 29.88 -4.62 -4.37
N PRO A 51 29.93 -4.89 -5.68
CA PRO A 51 29.34 -4.09 -6.76
C PRO A 51 27.81 -4.14 -6.78
N VAL A 52 27.18 -3.01 -7.13
CA VAL A 52 25.71 -2.93 -7.23
C VAL A 52 25.20 -3.88 -8.32
N GLN A 53 24.26 -4.75 -7.96
CA GLN A 53 23.64 -5.68 -8.91
C GLN A 53 22.54 -4.99 -9.71
N TRP A 54 22.87 -4.55 -10.92
CA TRP A 54 21.90 -3.96 -11.85
C TRP A 54 21.11 -5.03 -12.59
N ASP A 55 19.86 -4.74 -12.94
CA ASP A 55 19.09 -5.61 -13.85
C ASP A 55 19.61 -5.51 -15.28
N SER A 56 20.07 -4.32 -15.68
CA SER A 56 20.68 -4.08 -16.98
C SER A 56 21.64 -2.89 -16.95
N ASP A 57 22.50 -2.85 -17.96
CA ASP A 57 23.45 -1.77 -18.17
C ASP A 57 22.75 -0.44 -18.52
N LYS A 58 21.59 -0.52 -19.19
CA LYS A 58 20.70 0.63 -19.45
C LYS A 58 20.14 1.20 -18.15
N GLN A 59 19.65 0.34 -17.24
CA GLN A 59 19.15 0.76 -15.92
C GLN A 59 20.28 1.44 -15.13
N ARG A 60 21.49 0.85 -15.11
CA ARG A 60 22.67 1.45 -14.47
C ARG A 60 22.92 2.88 -14.94
N ARG A 61 23.02 3.08 -16.26
CA ARG A 61 23.29 4.41 -16.85
C ARG A 61 22.19 5.41 -16.49
N TYR A 62 20.93 5.01 -16.62
CA TYR A 62 19.78 5.85 -16.30
C TYR A 62 19.78 6.27 -14.84
N VAL A 63 19.91 5.33 -13.90
CA VAL A 63 19.89 5.63 -12.46
C VAL A 63 21.08 6.53 -12.08
N MET A 64 22.28 6.24 -12.57
CA MET A 64 23.45 7.07 -12.28
C MET A 64 23.32 8.48 -12.87
N ALA A 65 22.76 8.63 -14.07
CA ALA A 65 22.50 9.94 -14.66
C ALA A 65 21.45 10.72 -13.85
N LYS A 66 20.36 10.08 -13.46
CA LYS A 66 19.31 10.67 -12.62
C LYS A 66 19.84 11.13 -11.26
N LEU A 67 20.60 10.28 -10.58
CA LEU A 67 21.19 10.64 -9.28
C LEU A 67 22.18 11.80 -9.40
N ARG A 68 22.92 11.90 -10.51
CA ARG A 68 23.78 13.07 -10.78
C ARG A 68 22.95 14.33 -10.99
N SER A 69 21.92 14.29 -11.83
CA SER A 69 21.08 15.47 -12.11
C SER A 69 20.34 15.95 -10.87
N GLU A 70 19.99 15.05 -9.95
CA GLU A 70 19.32 15.37 -8.69
C GLU A 70 20.31 15.74 -7.56
N GLY A 71 21.63 15.74 -7.81
CA GLY A 71 22.63 15.99 -6.77
C GLY A 71 22.62 14.94 -5.64
N ASN A 72 22.15 13.73 -5.93
CA ASN A 72 21.90 12.65 -4.97
C ASN A 72 22.94 11.52 -5.08
N LEU A 73 24.21 11.88 -5.26
CA LEU A 73 25.35 10.96 -5.16
C LEU A 73 26.24 11.35 -3.95
N PRO A 74 26.53 10.43 -3.02
CA PRO A 74 26.00 9.06 -2.91
C PRO A 74 24.48 9.06 -2.65
N TYR A 75 23.79 7.98 -3.07
CA TYR A 75 22.33 7.87 -2.96
C TYR A 75 21.86 8.08 -1.52
N ARG A 76 20.99 9.07 -1.33
CA ARG A 76 20.18 9.29 -0.13
C ARG A 76 18.74 8.91 -0.43
N ARG A 77 18.11 8.23 0.53
CA ARG A 77 16.69 7.87 0.44
C ARG A 77 15.84 9.13 0.53
N THR A 78 14.82 9.21 -0.31
CA THR A 78 13.91 10.37 -0.41
C THR A 78 12.50 10.06 0.08
N ASP A 79 12.28 8.85 0.61
CA ASP A 79 10.98 8.32 1.06
C ASP A 79 9.84 8.40 0.05
N GLY A 80 10.11 8.72 -1.23
CA GLY A 80 9.08 8.85 -2.27
C GLY A 80 8.26 7.57 -2.47
N TYR A 81 8.88 6.41 -2.24
CA TYR A 81 8.18 5.13 -2.19
C TYR A 81 7.17 5.04 -1.03
N ILE A 82 7.58 5.38 0.19
CA ILE A 82 6.74 5.34 1.40
C ILE A 82 5.60 6.36 1.29
N ASN A 83 5.96 7.57 0.88
CA ASN A 83 5.05 8.69 0.71
C ASN A 83 4.17 8.56 -0.52
N GLY A 84 4.38 7.57 -1.38
CA GLY A 84 3.59 7.31 -2.58
C GLY A 84 2.28 6.57 -2.34
N TRP A 85 2.10 5.93 -1.17
CA TRP A 85 0.88 5.19 -0.83
C TRP A 85 -0.32 6.12 -0.63
N ARG A 86 -1.44 5.79 -1.26
CA ARG A 86 -2.71 6.53 -1.25
C ARG A 86 -3.87 5.60 -0.95
N LEU A 87 -4.79 6.07 -0.11
CA LEU A 87 -6.06 5.43 0.17
C LEU A 87 -7.17 6.21 -0.55
N GLU A 88 -7.99 5.53 -1.34
CA GLU A 88 -9.11 6.13 -2.07
C GLU A 88 -10.38 5.30 -1.80
N ARG A 89 -11.49 5.97 -1.47
CA ARG A 89 -12.79 5.29 -1.34
C ARG A 89 -13.41 5.13 -2.74
N MET A 90 -13.93 3.94 -3.02
CA MET A 90 -14.63 3.61 -4.26
C MET A 90 -16.07 3.18 -3.94
N PRO A 91 -17.01 3.24 -4.90
CA PRO A 91 -18.41 2.86 -4.65
C PRO A 91 -18.57 1.44 -4.09
N GLU A 92 -17.73 0.51 -4.54
CA GLU A 92 -17.73 -0.90 -4.15
C GLU A 92 -16.75 -1.23 -3.00
N GLY A 93 -15.93 -0.28 -2.53
CA GLY A 93 -14.91 -0.57 -1.53
C GLY A 93 -13.84 0.49 -1.31
N VAL A 94 -12.61 0.04 -1.09
CA VAL A 94 -11.46 0.91 -0.81
C VAL A 94 -10.28 0.50 -1.69
N SER A 95 -9.52 1.46 -2.18
CA SER A 95 -8.32 1.25 -2.98
C SER A 95 -7.09 1.75 -2.22
N LEU A 96 -6.09 0.89 -2.11
CA LEU A 96 -4.76 1.23 -1.62
C LEU A 96 -3.78 1.16 -2.79
N SER A 97 -3.23 2.30 -3.21
CA SER A 97 -2.38 2.36 -4.40
C SER A 97 -1.06 3.09 -4.19
N ASN A 98 -0.05 2.72 -4.97
CA ASN A 98 1.20 3.45 -5.09
C ASN A 98 1.60 3.55 -6.57
N ARG A 99 1.75 4.79 -7.07
CA ARG A 99 2.11 5.10 -8.47
C ARG A 99 3.61 5.30 -8.68
N HIS A 100 4.41 5.34 -7.61
CA HIS A 100 5.87 5.21 -7.68
C HIS A 100 6.20 3.82 -8.27
N PRO A 101 7.42 3.53 -8.80
CA PRO A 101 7.87 2.17 -9.14
C PRO A 101 7.96 1.25 -7.90
N ALA A 102 6.85 1.10 -7.20
CA ALA A 102 6.65 0.35 -5.98
C ALA A 102 6.79 -1.15 -6.25
N GLY A 103 6.37 -1.59 -7.44
CA GLY A 103 6.64 -2.93 -7.95
C GLY A 103 8.13 -3.25 -7.97
N ALA A 104 8.93 -2.38 -8.59
CA ALA A 104 10.38 -2.57 -8.69
C ALA A 104 11.08 -2.49 -7.31
N ILE A 105 10.58 -1.64 -6.41
CA ILE A 105 11.18 -1.43 -5.08
C ILE A 105 10.80 -2.49 -4.08
N GLY A 106 9.56 -2.99 -4.10
CA GLY A 106 9.04 -3.83 -3.03
C GLY A 106 8.43 -5.17 -3.48
N GLY A 107 8.16 -5.35 -4.77
CA GLY A 107 7.42 -6.49 -5.31
C GLY A 107 6.16 -6.04 -6.04
N THR A 108 5.80 -6.72 -7.14
CA THR A 108 4.59 -6.41 -7.91
C THR A 108 3.37 -7.15 -7.36
N LEU A 109 2.26 -6.43 -7.20
CA LEU A 109 0.95 -7.02 -6.87
C LEU A 109 0.11 -7.12 -8.14
N LYS A 110 -0.65 -8.21 -8.29
CA LYS A 110 -1.67 -8.33 -9.33
C LYS A 110 -3.03 -8.54 -8.67
N GLY A 111 -3.78 -7.46 -8.47
CA GLY A 111 -5.15 -7.53 -7.92
C GLY A 111 -5.20 -7.62 -6.40
N ASN A 112 -6.27 -8.23 -5.89
CA ASN A 112 -6.76 -8.07 -4.51
C ASN A 112 -6.34 -9.22 -3.58
N SER A 113 -5.62 -10.21 -4.12
CA SER A 113 -5.29 -11.44 -3.41
C SER A 113 -3.84 -11.46 -2.94
N LEU A 114 -3.63 -11.84 -1.68
CA LEU A 114 -2.29 -12.15 -1.15
C LEU A 114 -1.61 -13.33 -1.89
N ALA A 115 -2.39 -14.11 -2.66
CA ALA A 115 -1.92 -15.19 -3.50
C ALA A 115 -1.42 -14.72 -4.89
N ASP A 116 -1.93 -13.60 -5.41
CA ASP A 116 -1.57 -13.05 -6.74
C ASP A 116 -0.39 -12.07 -6.68
N ILE A 117 0.56 -12.40 -5.80
CA ILE A 117 1.73 -11.60 -5.51
C ILE A 117 2.91 -12.12 -6.36
N SER A 118 3.45 -11.27 -7.25
CA SER A 118 4.71 -11.56 -7.93
C SER A 118 5.87 -11.16 -7.04
N SER A 119 6.77 -12.10 -6.76
CA SER A 119 8.01 -11.85 -6.02
C SER A 119 9.04 -11.01 -6.78
N TRP A 120 8.71 -10.54 -7.99
CA TRP A 120 9.64 -9.76 -8.79
C TRP A 120 9.90 -8.40 -8.15
N GLN A 121 11.16 -8.16 -7.82
CA GLN A 121 11.74 -6.92 -7.32
C GLN A 121 13.07 -6.72 -8.05
N SER A 122 13.38 -5.48 -8.44
CA SER A 122 14.62 -5.14 -9.12
C SER A 122 15.84 -5.54 -8.26
N ARG A 123 16.91 -6.03 -8.90
CA ARG A 123 18.12 -6.49 -8.20
C ARG A 123 18.77 -5.40 -7.34
N ILE A 124 18.65 -4.13 -7.72
CA ILE A 124 19.22 -3.02 -6.94
C ILE A 124 18.47 -2.76 -5.62
N HIS A 125 17.25 -3.29 -5.47
CA HIS A 125 16.39 -3.09 -4.30
C HIS A 125 16.27 -4.35 -3.43
N ARG A 126 16.61 -5.53 -3.97
CA ARG A 126 16.52 -6.83 -3.28
C ARG A 126 17.29 -6.82 -1.96
N GLY A 127 16.62 -7.17 -0.87
CA GLY A 127 17.19 -7.23 0.48
C GLY A 127 17.46 -5.87 1.15
N ARG A 128 17.19 -4.74 0.47
CA ARG A 128 17.52 -3.39 0.94
C ARG A 128 16.32 -2.57 1.37
N TRP A 129 15.14 -2.94 0.89
CA TRP A 129 13.86 -2.47 1.39
C TRP A 129 13.19 -3.64 2.09
N PRO A 130 12.43 -3.42 3.18
CA PRO A 130 11.43 -4.39 3.58
C PRO A 130 10.66 -4.78 2.32
N ALA A 131 10.68 -6.05 1.94
CA ALA A 131 9.94 -6.43 0.75
C ALA A 131 8.47 -6.04 1.01
N LEU A 132 7.87 -5.29 0.09
CA LEU A 132 6.50 -4.78 0.22
C LEU A 132 5.54 -5.92 0.52
N LEU A 133 5.81 -7.09 -0.03
CA LEU A 133 4.96 -8.25 0.06
C LEU A 133 4.84 -8.78 1.50
N PRO A 134 5.94 -9.04 2.25
CA PRO A 134 5.87 -9.29 3.69
C PRO A 134 5.12 -8.22 4.49
N VAL A 135 5.39 -6.94 4.25
CA VAL A 135 4.75 -5.84 4.99
C VAL A 135 3.25 -5.84 4.70
N LEU A 136 2.85 -5.83 3.44
CA LEU A 136 1.43 -5.92 3.06
C LEU A 136 0.77 -7.18 3.59
N ARG A 137 1.38 -8.36 3.48
CA ARG A 137 0.79 -9.59 4.04
C ARG A 137 0.54 -9.46 5.53
N THR A 138 1.51 -8.94 6.27
CA THR A 138 1.43 -8.78 7.73
C THR A 138 0.35 -7.77 8.10
N GLU A 139 0.31 -6.63 7.41
CA GLU A 139 -0.61 -5.55 7.73
C GLU A 139 -2.03 -5.81 7.24
N LEU A 140 -2.18 -6.34 6.02
CA LEU A 140 -3.49 -6.70 5.47
C LEU A 140 -4.13 -7.85 6.26
N ALA A 141 -3.35 -8.81 6.79
CA ALA A 141 -3.90 -9.88 7.62
C ALA A 141 -4.60 -9.38 8.91
N LYS A 142 -4.32 -8.14 9.35
CA LYS A 142 -4.98 -7.52 10.50
C LYS A 142 -6.36 -6.95 10.17
N LEU A 143 -6.66 -6.74 8.89
CA LEU A 143 -7.94 -6.17 8.49
C LEU A 143 -9.08 -7.20 8.63
N PRO A 144 -10.25 -6.78 9.16
CA PRO A 144 -11.46 -7.58 9.10
C PRO A 144 -11.74 -8.11 7.67
N LYS A 145 -12.11 -9.39 7.55
CA LYS A 145 -12.36 -10.05 6.26
C LYS A 145 -13.28 -9.24 5.33
N ARG A 146 -14.34 -8.64 5.88
CA ARG A 146 -15.29 -7.78 5.12
C ARG A 146 -14.63 -6.58 4.43
N ILE A 147 -13.54 -6.06 5.00
CA ILE A 147 -12.75 -4.96 4.43
C ILE A 147 -11.81 -5.53 3.37
N MET A 148 -11.16 -6.67 3.68
CA MET A 148 -10.30 -7.38 2.74
C MET A 148 -11.02 -7.71 1.43
N ASP A 149 -12.25 -8.21 1.51
CA ASP A 149 -13.08 -8.58 0.36
C ASP A 149 -13.43 -7.36 -0.53
N LYS A 150 -13.31 -6.14 0.02
CA LYS A 150 -13.59 -4.86 -0.66
C LYS A 150 -12.34 -4.02 -0.92
N LEU A 151 -11.16 -4.53 -0.58
CA LEU A 151 -9.90 -3.81 -0.73
C LEU A 151 -9.26 -4.17 -2.07
N THR A 152 -8.93 -3.16 -2.86
CA THR A 152 -8.07 -3.31 -4.03
C THR A 152 -6.69 -2.76 -3.72
N VAL A 153 -5.62 -3.54 -3.95
CA VAL A 153 -4.25 -3.08 -3.72
C VAL A 153 -3.49 -3.02 -5.05
N THR A 154 -2.86 -1.88 -5.35
CA THR A 154 -2.12 -1.69 -6.59
C THR A 154 -0.73 -1.10 -6.32
N ALA A 155 0.32 -1.78 -6.78
CA ALA A 155 1.70 -1.29 -6.76
C ALA A 155 2.27 -1.38 -8.18
N LYS A 156 2.42 -0.22 -8.83
CA LYS A 156 2.97 -0.14 -10.19
C LYS A 156 4.49 0.00 -10.20
#